data_AF-A0A8T6FX13-F1
#
_entry.id   AF-A0A8T6FX13-F1
#
_cell.length_a   1.000
_cell.length_b   1.000
_cell.length_c   1.000
_cell.angle_alpha   90.00
_cell.angle_beta   90.00
_cell.angle_gamma   90.00
#
_symmetry.space_group_name_H-M   'P 1'
#
loop_
_entity.id
_entity.type
_entity.pdbx_description
1 polymer ?
#
loop_
_entity_poly.entity_id
_entity_poly.type
_entity_poly.pdbx_seq_one_letter_code
_entity_poly.pdbx_strand_id
1 'polypeptide(L)'
;TEIEYVEGMAFDRGYISPYFVTDPDRMEAVVDEPAILITDQKLSSVNDILPLLEKQLQVSKDLVVIAEDIDGEALATLAVNRLRGTLNVIAVKAPGFGDRRKDNLGDIASITGATLISPEVGRSLESAMPEDLGKARRVVSTKEETTIIEGHGTTEGITDRISMVKAALDRATSDWDREKLQERLGKLAGSVAVIKVGAATEVELTEKKHRVEDALSATRAAVEEGMVPGGGVAFINALPVLDDVQLESDEATGVRILRRALEEPMRRIAANAGADGSVIVREVQGLTKGEGYDAATGDYGDMVEAGIIDPAKVTKAALENAVSIAGMVLTTNCLVTDKPEGDDAAAAAAAAAAASMY
;
A
#
# COMPACT_ATOMS: atom_id res chain seq x y z
N THR A 1 13.50 -16.49 10.60
CA THR A 1 13.34 -15.18 9.94
C THR A 1 14.72 -14.60 9.83
N GLU A 2 15.15 -14.28 8.62
CA GLU A 2 16.42 -13.60 8.37
C GLU A 2 16.12 -12.17 7.94
N ILE A 3 16.93 -11.21 8.38
CA ILE A 3 16.79 -9.80 8.00
C ILE A 3 18.01 -9.44 7.17
N GLU A 4 17.78 -8.97 5.96
CA GLU A 4 18.82 -8.51 5.04
C GLU A 4 18.59 -7.03 4.76
N TYR A 5 19.64 -6.21 4.84
CA TYR A 5 19.58 -4.81 4.45
C TYR A 5 20.18 -4.68 3.06
N VAL A 6 19.40 -4.18 2.10
CA VAL A 6 19.83 -3.95 0.73
C VAL A 6 19.62 -2.49 0.35
N GLU A 7 20.37 -2.00 -0.62
CA GLU A 7 20.16 -0.67 -1.18
C GLU A 7 18.87 -0.67 -2.02
N GLY A 8 18.02 0.34 -1.88
CA GLY A 8 16.77 0.40 -2.61
C GLY A 8 16.04 1.71 -2.36
N MET A 9 14.86 1.88 -2.95
CA MET A 9 14.10 3.12 -2.85
C MET A 9 12.61 2.87 -2.99
N ALA A 10 11.82 3.57 -2.19
CA ALA A 10 10.36 3.64 -2.33
C ALA A 10 9.91 5.06 -2.69
N PHE A 11 8.86 5.16 -3.50
CA PHE A 11 8.25 6.43 -3.86
C PHE A 11 6.73 6.32 -4.10
N ASP A 12 6.03 7.42 -3.86
CA ASP A 12 4.56 7.51 -3.74
C ASP A 12 3.87 7.61 -5.12
N ARG A 13 4.18 6.65 -6.00
CA ARG A 13 3.50 6.43 -7.27
C ARG A 13 3.32 4.94 -7.51
N GLY A 14 2.09 4.49 -7.60
CA GLY A 14 1.75 3.10 -7.92
C GLY A 14 1.59 2.83 -9.41
N TYR A 15 1.20 1.59 -9.74
CA TYR A 15 0.91 1.18 -11.11
C TYR A 15 -0.21 2.04 -11.71
N ILE A 16 -0.07 2.42 -12.98
CA ILE A 16 -1.04 3.28 -13.67
C ILE A 16 -2.32 2.51 -14.03
N SER A 17 -2.23 1.19 -14.20
CA SER A 17 -3.34 0.33 -14.56
C SER A 17 -3.37 -0.94 -13.71
N PRO A 18 -4.56 -1.37 -13.21
CA PRO A 18 -4.69 -2.63 -12.48
C PRO A 18 -4.39 -3.85 -13.35
N TYR A 19 -4.33 -3.71 -14.68
CA TYR A 19 -3.93 -4.80 -15.58
C TYR A 19 -2.46 -5.22 -15.42
N PHE A 20 -1.65 -4.45 -14.68
CA PHE A 20 -0.27 -4.83 -14.37
C PHE A 20 -0.14 -5.72 -13.12
N VAL A 21 -1.21 -5.88 -12.33
CA VAL A 21 -1.22 -6.70 -11.11
C VAL A 21 -0.80 -8.14 -11.43
N THR A 22 0.14 -8.66 -10.66
CA THR A 22 0.65 -10.04 -10.73
C THR A 22 0.11 -10.89 -9.60
N ASP A 23 -0.15 -10.28 -8.45
CA ASP A 23 -0.72 -10.90 -7.25
C ASP A 23 -2.10 -10.28 -7.00
N PRO A 24 -3.19 -10.93 -7.44
CA PRO A 24 -4.55 -10.41 -7.31
C PRO A 24 -5.06 -10.43 -5.87
N ASP A 25 -4.50 -11.28 -5.00
CA ASP A 25 -4.90 -11.37 -3.60
C ASP A 25 -4.37 -10.15 -2.82
N ARG A 26 -3.12 -9.75 -3.11
CA ARG A 26 -2.47 -8.60 -2.48
C ARG A 26 -2.67 -7.29 -3.26
N MET A 27 -3.23 -7.35 -4.47
CA MET A 27 -3.35 -6.23 -5.41
C MET A 27 -2.00 -5.57 -5.68
N GLU A 28 -0.96 -6.38 -5.88
CA GLU A 28 0.41 -5.95 -6.14
C GLU A 28 0.88 -6.37 -7.53
N ALA A 29 1.69 -5.53 -8.16
CA ALA A 29 2.45 -5.85 -9.35
C ALA A 29 3.92 -6.07 -8.94
N VAL A 30 4.43 -7.27 -9.18
CA VAL A 30 5.76 -7.72 -8.78
C VAL A 30 6.52 -8.19 -10.02
N VAL A 31 7.68 -7.59 -10.27
CA VAL A 31 8.58 -8.02 -11.34
C VAL A 31 9.94 -8.32 -10.72
N ASP A 32 10.41 -9.55 -10.94
CA ASP A 32 11.75 -10.02 -10.56
C ASP A 32 12.74 -9.72 -11.68
N GLU A 33 13.95 -9.31 -11.31
CA GLU A 33 15.04 -8.95 -12.23
C GLU A 33 14.63 -8.04 -13.41
N PRO A 34 13.85 -6.95 -13.20
CA PRO A 34 13.39 -6.13 -14.30
C PRO A 34 14.50 -5.32 -14.93
N ALA A 35 14.38 -5.08 -16.24
CA ALA A 35 14.98 -3.89 -16.84
C ALA A 35 14.12 -2.66 -16.53
N ILE A 36 14.74 -1.52 -16.23
CA ILE A 36 14.03 -0.32 -15.75
C ILE A 36 14.29 0.85 -16.71
N LEU A 37 13.26 1.25 -17.45
CA LEU A 37 13.26 2.45 -18.28
C LEU A 37 12.91 3.66 -17.42
N ILE A 38 13.77 4.69 -17.46
CA ILE A 38 13.55 5.95 -16.75
C ILE A 38 13.62 7.10 -17.77
N THR A 39 12.52 7.82 -17.90
CA THR A 39 12.40 8.96 -18.82
C THR A 39 11.62 10.10 -18.18
N ASP A 40 11.96 11.34 -18.51
CA ASP A 40 11.18 12.52 -18.13
C ASP A 40 10.10 12.87 -19.16
N GLN A 41 10.01 12.11 -20.24
CA GLN A 41 9.03 12.31 -21.31
C GLN A 41 7.70 11.62 -20.99
N LYS A 42 6.64 12.16 -21.58
CA LYS A 42 5.32 11.53 -21.62
C LYS A 42 5.27 10.46 -22.71
N LEU A 43 4.71 9.30 -22.40
CA LEU A 43 4.52 8.18 -23.32
C LEU A 43 3.04 8.05 -23.69
N SER A 44 2.65 8.64 -24.83
CA SER A 44 1.28 8.56 -25.36
C SER A 44 1.17 7.67 -26.60
N SER A 45 2.22 7.64 -27.42
CA SER A 45 2.30 6.90 -28.68
C SER A 45 3.12 5.63 -28.49
N VAL A 46 2.64 4.51 -29.06
CA VAL A 46 3.39 3.26 -29.03
C VAL A 46 4.69 3.36 -29.83
N ASN A 47 4.71 4.18 -30.90
CA ASN A 47 5.86 4.31 -31.79
C ASN A 47 7.12 4.82 -31.07
N ASP A 48 6.93 5.61 -30.02
CA ASP A 48 8.03 6.26 -29.30
C ASP A 48 8.84 5.22 -28.50
N ILE A 49 8.19 4.15 -28.04
CA ILE A 49 8.78 3.10 -27.20
C ILE A 49 8.98 1.78 -27.94
N LEU A 50 8.28 1.56 -29.07
CA LEU A 50 8.31 0.31 -29.82
C LEU A 50 9.73 -0.16 -30.18
N PRO A 51 10.66 0.69 -30.67
CA PRO A 51 12.01 0.25 -31.00
C PRO A 51 12.79 -0.28 -29.80
N LEU A 52 12.55 0.29 -28.61
CA LEU A 52 13.16 -0.17 -27.37
C LEU A 52 12.50 -1.48 -26.89
N LEU A 53 11.17 -1.58 -26.96
CA LEU A 53 10.45 -2.80 -26.58
C LEU A 53 10.89 -4.02 -27.40
N GLU A 54 11.04 -3.86 -28.72
CA GLU A 54 11.49 -4.94 -29.61
C GLU A 54 12.88 -5.45 -29.25
N LYS A 55 13.82 -4.53 -28.96
CA LYS A 55 15.18 -4.89 -28.52
C LYS A 55 15.17 -5.53 -27.14
N GLN A 56 14.39 -4.96 -26.21
CA GLN A 56 14.32 -5.46 -24.84
C GLN A 56 13.71 -6.86 -24.78
N LEU A 57 12.68 -7.14 -25.58
CA LEU A 57 12.05 -8.46 -25.69
C LEU A 57 13.02 -9.58 -26.10
N GLN A 58 14.11 -9.25 -26.80
CA GLN A 58 15.17 -10.21 -27.14
C GLN A 58 16.07 -10.55 -25.96
N VAL A 59 16.11 -9.69 -24.94
CA VAL A 59 16.93 -9.83 -23.73
C VAL A 59 16.10 -10.39 -22.58
N SER A 60 14.98 -9.73 -22.24
CA SER A 60 14.04 -10.13 -21.20
C SER A 60 12.64 -9.58 -21.48
N LYS A 61 11.63 -10.34 -21.06
CA LYS A 61 10.23 -9.89 -21.07
C LYS A 61 9.88 -8.99 -19.87
N ASP A 62 10.73 -8.94 -18.85
CA ASP A 62 10.51 -8.27 -17.56
C ASP A 62 10.97 -6.81 -17.64
N LEU A 63 10.02 -5.88 -17.53
CA LEU A 63 10.24 -4.45 -17.78
C LEU A 63 9.49 -3.58 -16.75
N VAL A 64 10.13 -2.53 -16.26
CA VAL A 64 9.46 -1.46 -15.50
C VAL A 64 9.66 -0.16 -16.24
N VAL A 65 8.58 0.59 -16.46
CA VAL A 65 8.60 1.89 -17.15
C VAL A 65 8.24 2.98 -16.15
N ILE A 66 9.17 3.90 -15.93
CA ILE A 66 8.99 5.10 -15.11
C ILE A 66 9.09 6.32 -16.04
N ALA A 67 7.98 7.00 -16.27
CA ALA A 67 7.87 8.13 -17.21
C ALA A 67 7.11 9.30 -16.58
N GLU A 68 7.16 10.51 -17.14
CA GLU A 68 6.34 11.64 -16.64
C GLU A 68 4.85 11.23 -16.54
N ASP A 69 4.35 10.65 -17.62
CA ASP A 69 3.01 10.09 -17.70
C ASP A 69 2.97 9.01 -18.79
N ILE A 70 2.05 8.06 -18.67
CA ILE A 70 1.89 6.94 -19.61
C ILE A 70 0.40 6.80 -19.87
N ASP A 71 -0.04 7.13 -21.08
CA ASP A 71 -1.45 7.17 -21.46
C ASP A 71 -1.66 6.75 -22.92
N GLY A 72 -2.89 6.92 -23.41
CA GLY A 72 -3.23 6.69 -24.81
C GLY A 72 -2.93 5.27 -25.30
N GLU A 73 -2.37 5.20 -26.51
CA GLU A 73 -2.05 3.96 -27.20
C GLU A 73 -0.89 3.20 -26.55
N ALA A 74 0.08 3.93 -25.98
CA ALA A 74 1.20 3.33 -25.27
C ALA A 74 0.73 2.51 -24.07
N LEU A 75 -0.12 3.10 -23.21
CA LEU A 75 -0.67 2.39 -22.04
C LEU A 75 -1.50 1.17 -22.45
N ALA A 76 -2.37 1.32 -23.45
CA ALA A 76 -3.20 0.22 -23.94
C ALA A 76 -2.34 -0.93 -24.47
N THR A 77 -1.29 -0.62 -25.23
CA THR A 77 -0.36 -1.61 -25.77
C THR A 77 0.38 -2.36 -24.67
N LEU A 78 0.91 -1.65 -23.67
CA LEU A 78 1.60 -2.28 -22.54
C LEU A 78 0.66 -3.21 -21.75
N ALA A 79 -0.56 -2.74 -21.46
CA ALA A 79 -1.56 -3.53 -20.74
C ALA A 79 -1.98 -4.80 -21.52
N VAL A 80 -2.24 -4.70 -22.82
CA VAL A 80 -2.61 -5.84 -23.66
C VAL A 80 -1.46 -6.85 -23.75
N ASN A 81 -0.22 -6.40 -23.91
CA ASN A 81 0.94 -7.30 -23.95
C ASN A 81 1.17 -7.98 -22.60
N ARG A 82 0.87 -7.29 -21.49
CA ARG A 82 0.89 -7.89 -20.15
C ARG A 82 -0.14 -8.98 -19.96
N LEU A 83 -1.39 -8.73 -20.39
CA LEU A 83 -2.48 -9.70 -20.31
C LEU A 83 -2.25 -10.92 -21.21
N ARG A 84 -1.57 -10.72 -22.36
CA ARG A 84 -1.19 -11.81 -23.26
C ARG A 84 0.06 -12.58 -22.82
N GLY A 85 0.79 -12.10 -21.81
CA GLY A 85 2.04 -12.69 -21.33
C GLY A 85 3.25 -12.46 -22.23
N THR A 86 3.13 -11.61 -23.26
CA THR A 86 4.25 -11.23 -24.15
C THR A 86 5.30 -10.40 -23.40
N LEU A 87 4.84 -9.50 -22.53
CA LEU A 87 5.67 -8.66 -21.66
C LEU A 87 5.20 -8.84 -20.22
N ASN A 88 6.12 -8.91 -19.28
CA ASN A 88 5.82 -8.73 -17.86
C ASN A 88 6.21 -7.31 -17.46
N VAL A 89 5.27 -6.37 -17.62
CA VAL A 89 5.53 -4.94 -17.49
C VAL A 89 4.76 -4.29 -16.36
N ILE A 90 5.43 -3.36 -15.64
CA ILE A 90 4.80 -2.38 -14.75
C ILE A 90 5.03 -0.98 -15.32
N ALA A 91 3.98 -0.18 -15.43
CA ALA A 91 4.07 1.23 -15.84
C ALA A 91 3.69 2.14 -14.66
N VAL A 92 4.59 3.05 -14.29
CA VAL A 92 4.48 3.94 -13.12
C VAL A 92 4.79 5.38 -13.53
N LYS A 93 4.07 6.35 -12.95
CA LYS A 93 4.39 7.78 -13.17
C LYS A 93 5.61 8.19 -12.35
N ALA A 94 6.38 9.13 -12.86
CA ALA A 94 7.51 9.70 -12.17
C ALA A 94 7.07 10.41 -10.87
N PRO A 95 7.82 10.28 -9.77
CA PRO A 95 7.53 11.00 -8.53
C PRO A 95 7.91 12.48 -8.66
N GLY A 96 7.10 13.35 -8.05
CA GLY A 96 7.31 14.81 -8.09
C GLY A 96 6.80 15.50 -9.36
N PHE A 97 7.08 16.80 -9.46
CA PHE A 97 6.61 17.68 -10.52
C PHE A 97 7.72 18.66 -10.93
N GLY A 98 7.71 19.13 -12.19
CA GLY A 98 8.68 20.10 -12.71
C GLY A 98 10.13 19.62 -12.55
N ASP A 99 11.03 20.53 -12.17
CA ASP A 99 12.46 20.21 -11.99
C ASP A 99 12.69 19.15 -10.90
N ARG A 100 11.84 19.10 -9.88
CA ARG A 100 11.93 18.08 -8.83
C ARG A 100 11.69 16.67 -9.38
N ARG A 101 10.86 16.53 -10.41
CA ARG A 101 10.65 15.23 -11.07
C ARG A 101 11.93 14.75 -11.73
N LYS A 102 12.62 15.63 -12.47
CA LYS A 102 13.90 15.29 -13.12
C LYS A 102 14.95 14.89 -12.10
N ASP A 103 14.98 15.63 -11.00
CA ASP A 103 15.84 15.35 -9.87
C ASP A 103 15.56 13.98 -9.24
N ASN A 104 14.30 13.65 -8.97
CA ASN A 104 13.91 12.35 -8.45
C ASN A 104 14.19 11.22 -9.46
N LEU A 105 13.97 11.45 -10.77
CA LEU A 105 14.29 10.49 -11.81
C LEU A 105 15.79 10.22 -11.89
N GLY A 106 16.62 11.25 -11.70
CA GLY A 106 18.07 11.12 -11.56
C GLY A 106 18.47 10.31 -10.32
N ASP A 107 17.74 10.47 -9.21
CA ASP A 107 17.95 9.68 -7.99
C ASP A 107 17.66 8.19 -8.27
N ILE A 108 16.53 7.88 -8.88
CA ILE A 108 16.15 6.50 -9.25
C ILE A 108 17.15 5.92 -10.26
N ALA A 109 17.62 6.71 -11.22
CA ALA A 109 18.64 6.31 -12.18
C ALA A 109 19.96 5.93 -11.49
N SER A 110 20.39 6.73 -10.50
CA SER A 110 21.61 6.42 -9.73
C SER A 110 21.52 5.11 -8.94
N ILE A 111 20.35 4.79 -8.38
CA ILE A 111 20.11 3.56 -7.61
C ILE A 111 20.03 2.32 -8.52
N THR A 112 19.41 2.46 -9.68
CA THR A 112 19.18 1.34 -10.61
C THR A 112 20.31 1.13 -11.61
N GLY A 113 21.22 2.09 -11.74
CA GLY A 113 22.25 2.12 -12.77
C GLY A 113 21.73 2.50 -14.16
N ALA A 114 20.49 2.99 -14.26
CA ALA A 114 19.91 3.42 -15.53
C ALA A 114 20.54 4.71 -16.04
N THR A 115 20.48 4.92 -17.35
CA THR A 115 20.68 6.24 -17.95
C THR A 115 19.32 6.94 -18.09
N LEU A 116 19.18 8.14 -17.53
CA LEU A 116 17.97 8.94 -17.69
C LEU A 116 17.81 9.36 -19.15
N ILE A 117 16.74 8.88 -19.81
CA ILE A 117 16.41 9.26 -21.19
C ILE A 117 15.66 10.59 -21.17
N SER A 118 16.37 11.69 -21.42
CA SER A 118 15.81 13.03 -21.46
C SER A 118 16.30 13.82 -22.68
N PRO A 119 15.40 14.53 -23.40
CA PRO A 119 15.78 15.42 -24.50
C PRO A 119 16.72 16.54 -24.05
N GLU A 120 16.66 16.98 -22.79
CA GLU A 120 17.52 18.04 -22.25
C GLU A 120 18.98 17.62 -22.15
N VAL A 121 19.23 16.32 -22.03
CA VAL A 121 20.57 15.71 -21.99
C VAL A 121 20.96 15.14 -23.37
N GLY A 122 20.18 15.44 -24.41
CA GLY A 122 20.44 15.02 -25.78
C GLY A 122 20.17 13.53 -26.06
N ARG A 123 19.34 12.87 -25.24
CA ARG A 123 18.92 11.47 -25.43
C ARG A 123 17.46 11.40 -25.90
N SER A 124 17.15 10.47 -26.79
CA SER A 124 15.78 10.23 -27.27
C SER A 124 15.32 8.80 -26.99
N LEU A 125 14.02 8.58 -26.84
CA LEU A 125 13.45 7.25 -26.62
C LEU A 125 13.68 6.31 -27.82
N GLU A 126 13.62 6.85 -29.04
CA GLU A 126 13.88 6.10 -30.27
C GLU A 126 15.31 5.54 -30.36
N SER A 127 16.28 6.27 -29.78
CA SER A 127 17.69 5.89 -29.77
C SER A 127 18.09 5.06 -28.54
N ALA A 128 17.18 4.85 -27.58
CA ALA A 128 17.46 4.09 -26.38
C ALA A 128 17.81 2.63 -26.70
N MET A 129 18.74 2.09 -25.92
CA MET A 129 19.20 0.70 -26.00
C MET A 129 18.92 -0.03 -24.68
N PRO A 130 18.83 -1.38 -24.69
CA PRO A 130 18.73 -2.16 -23.46
C PRO A 130 19.85 -1.88 -22.44
N GLU A 131 21.01 -1.41 -22.90
CA GLU A 131 22.15 -0.98 -22.08
C GLU A 131 21.90 0.31 -21.29
N ASP A 132 20.98 1.16 -21.76
CA ASP A 132 20.59 2.38 -21.05
C ASP A 132 19.62 2.09 -19.89
N LEU A 133 19.04 0.88 -19.84
CA LEU A 133 18.06 0.49 -18.82
C LEU A 133 18.73 0.12 -17.49
N GLY A 134 18.10 0.51 -16.40
CA GLY A 134 18.51 0.12 -15.06
C GLY A 134 18.15 -1.32 -14.74
N LYS A 135 18.67 -1.83 -13.63
CA LYS A 135 18.37 -3.17 -13.12
C LYS A 135 18.12 -3.12 -11.63
N ALA A 136 17.29 -4.05 -11.15
CA ALA A 136 17.05 -4.29 -9.74
C ALA A 136 16.82 -5.79 -9.51
N ARG A 137 16.98 -6.27 -8.28
CA ARG A 137 16.58 -7.64 -7.92
C ARG A 137 15.07 -7.82 -8.04
N ARG A 138 14.29 -6.83 -7.56
CA ARG A 138 12.82 -6.88 -7.58
C ARG A 138 12.24 -5.48 -7.54
N VAL A 139 11.13 -5.28 -8.27
CA VAL A 139 10.27 -4.10 -8.14
C VAL A 139 8.88 -4.54 -7.72
N VAL A 140 8.33 -3.91 -6.69
CA VAL A 140 6.97 -4.13 -6.20
C VAL A 140 6.21 -2.82 -6.32
N SER A 141 5.05 -2.84 -6.96
CA SER A 141 4.19 -1.67 -7.13
C SER A 141 2.78 -1.98 -6.65
N THR A 142 2.26 -1.15 -5.75
CA THR A 142 0.87 -1.16 -5.31
C THR A 142 0.08 -0.09 -6.09
N LYS A 143 -1.18 0.16 -5.71
CA LYS A 143 -1.96 1.26 -6.27
C LYS A 143 -1.34 2.65 -5.99
N GLU A 144 -0.61 2.80 -4.89
CA GLU A 144 -0.17 4.09 -4.36
C GLU A 144 1.36 4.25 -4.31
N GLU A 145 2.10 3.16 -4.15
CA GLU A 145 3.55 3.17 -3.92
C GLU A 145 4.27 2.21 -4.87
N THR A 146 5.51 2.54 -5.24
CA THR A 146 6.44 1.62 -5.89
C THR A 146 7.74 1.54 -5.09
N THR A 147 8.21 0.31 -4.86
CA THR A 147 9.45 -0.01 -4.17
C THR A 147 10.40 -0.76 -5.10
N ILE A 148 11.61 -0.24 -5.24
CA ILE A 148 12.74 -0.86 -5.93
C ILE A 148 13.65 -1.48 -4.89
N ILE A 149 13.87 -2.79 -4.98
CA ILE A 149 14.64 -3.58 -4.03
C ILE A 149 15.94 -4.02 -4.70
N GLU A 150 17.07 -3.64 -4.11
CA GLU A 150 18.43 -3.98 -4.57
C GLU A 150 18.67 -3.52 -6.01
N GLY A 151 18.74 -2.20 -6.19
CA GLY A 151 19.13 -1.60 -7.47
C GLY A 151 20.61 -1.84 -7.78
N HIS A 152 20.94 -2.09 -9.04
CA HIS A 152 22.32 -2.39 -9.47
C HIS A 152 23.14 -1.14 -9.83
N GLY A 153 22.83 -0.01 -9.19
CA GLY A 153 23.61 1.22 -9.29
C GLY A 153 25.02 1.06 -8.73
N THR A 154 25.95 1.91 -9.15
CA THR A 154 27.29 1.92 -8.57
C THR A 154 27.28 2.68 -7.24
N THR A 155 28.00 2.17 -6.24
CA THR A 155 28.13 2.84 -4.94
C THR A 155 28.69 4.26 -5.08
N GLU A 156 29.59 4.48 -6.04
CA GLU A 156 30.11 5.81 -6.39
C GLU A 156 29.01 6.73 -6.90
N GLY A 157 28.18 6.29 -7.86
CA GLY A 157 27.08 7.08 -8.40
C GLY A 157 26.04 7.47 -7.35
N ILE A 158 25.71 6.54 -6.44
CA ILE A 158 24.80 6.81 -5.31
C ILE A 158 25.43 7.81 -4.33
N THR A 159 26.72 7.63 -4.00
CA THR A 159 27.44 8.52 -3.07
C THR A 159 27.59 9.93 -3.62
N ASP A 160 27.87 10.07 -4.91
CA ASP A 160 27.92 11.34 -5.61
C ASP A 160 26.56 12.03 -5.59
N ARG A 161 25.48 11.28 -5.84
CA ARG A 161 24.12 11.79 -5.78
C ARG A 161 23.75 12.27 -4.38
N ILE A 162 24.08 11.49 -3.35
CA ILE A 162 23.92 11.88 -1.94
C ILE A 162 24.68 13.18 -1.63
N SER A 163 25.92 13.30 -2.11
CA SER A 163 26.76 14.47 -1.89
C SER A 163 26.19 15.73 -2.55
N MET A 164 25.65 15.59 -3.77
CA MET A 164 24.94 16.66 -4.47
C MET A 164 23.72 17.14 -3.67
N VAL A 165 22.90 16.22 -3.15
CA VAL A 165 21.70 16.56 -2.37
C VAL A 165 22.08 17.23 -1.04
N LYS A 166 23.13 16.77 -0.35
CA LYS A 166 23.65 17.43 0.86
C LYS A 166 24.13 18.85 0.59
N ALA A 167 24.89 19.06 -0.49
CA ALA A 167 25.34 20.40 -0.88
C ALA A 167 24.18 21.34 -1.26
N ALA A 168 23.10 20.79 -1.85
CA ALA A 168 21.87 21.55 -2.11
C ALA A 168 21.15 21.90 -0.80
N LEU A 169 21.10 20.97 0.16
CA LEU A 169 20.48 21.16 1.47
C LEU A 169 21.16 22.28 2.26
N ASP A 170 22.50 22.35 2.24
CA ASP A 170 23.27 23.41 2.91
C ASP A 170 23.00 24.81 2.33
N ARG A 171 22.64 24.88 1.04
CA ARG A 171 22.31 26.13 0.36
C ARG A 171 20.83 26.49 0.43
N ALA A 172 19.98 25.59 0.91
CA ALA A 172 18.54 25.81 0.98
C ALA A 172 18.22 26.90 1.99
N THR A 173 17.47 27.92 1.55
CA THR A 173 17.08 29.06 2.38
C THR A 173 15.70 28.91 2.98
N SER A 174 14.80 28.16 2.33
CA SER A 174 13.44 27.91 2.79
C SER A 174 13.33 26.59 3.57
N ASP A 175 12.46 26.56 4.58
CA ASP A 175 12.20 25.35 5.37
C ASP A 175 11.53 24.25 4.53
N TRP A 176 10.70 24.65 3.58
CA TRP A 176 10.07 23.73 2.64
C TRP A 176 11.10 23.03 1.74
N ASP A 177 12.07 23.76 1.19
CA ASP A 177 13.13 23.15 0.37
C ASP A 177 14.00 22.21 1.21
N ARG A 178 14.30 22.58 2.47
CA ARG A 178 15.05 21.72 3.41
C ARG A 178 14.34 20.42 3.68
N GLU A 179 13.05 20.48 4.02
CA GLU A 179 12.23 19.29 4.27
C GLU A 179 12.24 18.36 3.05
N LYS A 180 12.11 18.93 1.85
CA LYS A 180 12.03 18.16 0.61
C LYS A 180 13.36 17.59 0.14
N LEU A 181 14.47 18.28 0.40
CA LEU A 181 15.81 17.72 0.19
C LEU A 181 16.17 16.67 1.24
N GLN A 182 15.70 16.81 2.48
CA GLN A 182 15.84 15.78 3.51
C GLN A 182 15.06 14.51 3.16
N GLU A 183 13.83 14.65 2.63
CA GLU A 183 13.02 13.53 2.15
C GLU A 183 13.76 12.75 1.04
N ARG A 184 14.30 13.48 0.05
CA ARG A 184 15.11 12.88 -1.02
C ARG A 184 16.38 12.21 -0.50
N LEU A 185 17.09 12.88 0.40
CA LEU A 185 18.29 12.33 1.02
C LEU A 185 17.97 11.04 1.80
N GLY A 186 16.85 10.99 2.51
CA GLY A 186 16.36 9.80 3.20
C GLY A 186 16.05 8.66 2.24
N LYS A 187 15.45 8.96 1.08
CA LYS A 187 15.17 7.97 0.03
C LYS A 187 16.44 7.43 -0.66
N LEU A 188 17.50 8.25 -0.79
CA LEU A 188 18.79 7.85 -1.37
C LEU A 188 19.72 7.14 -0.38
N ALA A 189 19.76 7.59 0.87
CA ALA A 189 20.57 7.00 1.93
C ALA A 189 19.87 5.82 2.62
N GLY A 190 18.57 5.65 2.35
CA GLY A 190 17.73 4.61 2.95
C GLY A 190 18.11 3.24 2.41
N SER A 191 18.51 2.34 3.31
CA SER A 191 18.54 0.90 3.03
C SER A 191 17.13 0.34 3.10
N VAL A 192 16.73 -0.44 2.11
CA VAL A 192 15.52 -1.27 2.16
C VAL A 192 15.83 -2.52 2.99
N ALA A 193 15.12 -2.69 4.11
CA ALA A 193 15.20 -3.91 4.89
C ALA A 193 14.26 -4.97 4.29
N VAL A 194 14.80 -6.16 4.03
CA VAL A 194 14.08 -7.31 3.48
C VAL A 194 13.99 -8.38 4.57
N ILE A 195 12.77 -8.66 5.00
CA ILE A 195 12.48 -9.68 6.02
C ILE A 195 12.15 -10.99 5.31
N LYS A 196 13.08 -11.94 5.34
CA LYS A 196 12.89 -13.29 4.79
C LYS A 196 12.16 -14.15 5.83
N VAL A 197 10.86 -14.33 5.61
CA VAL A 197 10.02 -15.22 6.40
C VAL A 197 10.14 -16.64 5.86
N GLY A 198 10.37 -17.61 6.74
CA GLY A 198 10.47 -19.03 6.40
C GLY A 198 9.56 -19.87 7.30
N ALA A 199 9.04 -20.96 6.73
CA ALA A 199 8.15 -21.91 7.38
C ALA A 199 8.32 -23.32 6.77
N ALA A 200 7.80 -24.35 7.45
CA ALA A 200 7.95 -25.73 7.00
C ALA A 200 6.96 -26.13 5.90
N THR A 201 5.83 -25.42 5.80
CA THR A 201 4.79 -25.62 4.78
C THR A 201 4.37 -24.29 4.18
N GLU A 202 3.82 -24.32 2.97
CA GLU A 202 3.36 -23.12 2.26
C GLU A 202 2.23 -22.38 2.99
N VAL A 203 1.28 -23.13 3.57
CA VAL A 203 0.17 -22.55 4.34
C VAL A 203 0.68 -21.77 5.56
N GLU A 204 1.65 -22.34 6.28
CA GLU A 204 2.29 -21.66 7.42
C GLU A 204 3.13 -20.46 6.95
N LEU A 205 3.81 -20.57 5.80
CA LEU A 205 4.61 -19.49 5.24
C LEU A 205 3.75 -18.26 4.98
N THR A 206 2.59 -18.46 4.33
CA THR A 206 1.67 -17.38 3.98
C THR A 206 1.10 -16.70 5.22
N GLU A 207 0.62 -17.46 6.21
CA GLU A 207 0.09 -16.91 7.46
C GLU A 207 1.16 -16.11 8.22
N LYS A 208 2.36 -16.68 8.34
CA LYS A 208 3.47 -16.05 9.06
C LYS A 208 3.97 -14.82 8.34
N LYS A 209 3.97 -14.83 7.00
CA LYS A 209 4.29 -13.66 6.18
C LYS A 209 3.27 -12.54 6.44
N HIS A 210 1.97 -12.83 6.39
CA HIS A 210 0.93 -11.84 6.65
C HIS A 210 1.06 -11.23 8.06
N ARG A 211 1.31 -12.05 9.09
CA ARG A 211 1.55 -11.52 10.44
C ARG A 211 2.73 -10.55 10.53
N VAL A 212 3.81 -10.81 9.78
CA VAL A 212 4.96 -9.90 9.73
C VAL A 212 4.62 -8.61 9.00
N GLU A 213 3.83 -8.67 7.93
CA GLU A 213 3.35 -7.50 7.19
C GLU A 213 2.41 -6.63 8.05
N ASP A 214 1.51 -7.26 8.80
CA ASP A 214 0.63 -6.58 9.76
C ASP A 214 1.42 -5.89 10.86
N ALA A 215 2.41 -6.59 11.45
CA ALA A 215 3.28 -6.02 12.48
C ALA A 215 4.10 -4.83 11.96
N LEU A 216 4.59 -4.89 10.72
CA LEU A 216 5.30 -3.78 10.08
C LEU A 216 4.38 -2.57 9.89
N SER A 217 3.16 -2.80 9.40
CA SER A 217 2.16 -1.76 9.18
C SER A 217 1.73 -1.10 10.49
N ALA A 218 1.50 -1.90 11.54
CA ALA A 218 1.20 -1.41 12.88
C ALA A 218 2.34 -0.56 13.45
N THR A 219 3.60 -1.00 13.28
CA THR A 219 4.77 -0.26 13.76
C THR A 219 4.91 1.08 13.04
N ARG A 220 4.71 1.12 11.72
CA ARG A 220 4.70 2.37 10.93
C ARG A 220 3.62 3.33 11.44
N ALA A 221 2.40 2.83 11.60
CA ALA A 221 1.28 3.61 12.13
C ALA A 221 1.55 4.15 13.55
N ALA A 222 2.22 3.38 14.40
CA ALA A 222 2.58 3.77 15.75
C ALA A 222 3.67 4.86 15.78
N VAL A 223 4.62 4.83 14.84
CA VAL A 223 5.63 5.90 14.70
C VAL A 223 4.99 7.21 14.25
N GLU A 224 3.95 7.15 13.42
CA GLU A 224 3.28 8.34 12.88
C GLU A 224 2.38 9.06 13.89
N GLU A 225 1.48 8.33 14.57
CA GLU A 225 0.47 8.94 15.46
C GLU A 225 0.57 8.49 16.93
N GLY A 226 1.59 7.71 17.28
CA GLY A 226 1.78 7.18 18.62
C GLY A 226 0.94 5.93 18.93
N MET A 227 0.86 5.59 20.21
CA MET A 227 0.27 4.35 20.72
C MET A 227 -0.78 4.65 21.78
N VAL A 228 -1.75 3.76 21.94
CA VAL A 228 -2.79 3.79 22.96
C VAL A 228 -2.91 2.44 23.67
N PRO A 229 -3.51 2.40 24.88
CA PRO A 229 -3.84 1.13 25.55
C PRO A 229 -4.69 0.22 24.66
N GLY A 230 -4.21 -0.98 24.40
CA GLY A 230 -4.82 -1.93 23.47
C GLY A 230 -6.01 -2.69 24.06
N GLY A 231 -6.40 -3.80 23.42
CA GLY A 231 -7.47 -4.67 23.93
C GLY A 231 -8.86 -4.03 23.95
N GLY A 232 -9.06 -2.95 23.18
CA GLY A 232 -10.29 -2.17 23.17
C GLY A 232 -10.41 -1.16 24.33
N VAL A 233 -9.41 -1.05 25.21
CA VAL A 233 -9.40 -0.12 26.36
C VAL A 233 -9.44 1.34 25.91
N ALA A 234 -8.74 1.68 24.82
CA ALA A 234 -8.78 3.02 24.24
C ALA A 234 -10.22 3.48 23.93
N PHE A 235 -11.09 2.59 23.41
CA PHE A 235 -12.48 2.91 23.13
C PHE A 235 -13.31 3.09 24.41
N ILE A 236 -13.10 2.24 25.41
CA ILE A 236 -13.77 2.35 26.71
C ILE A 236 -13.41 3.67 27.41
N ASN A 237 -12.14 4.04 27.40
CA ASN A 237 -11.65 5.30 27.96
C ASN A 237 -12.20 6.54 27.25
N ALA A 238 -12.66 6.41 26.01
CA ALA A 238 -13.27 7.48 25.22
C ALA A 238 -14.78 7.65 25.48
N LEU A 239 -15.46 6.66 26.09
CA LEU A 239 -16.90 6.71 26.35
C LEU A 239 -17.36 7.96 27.13
N PRO A 240 -16.64 8.46 28.16
CA PRO A 240 -17.09 9.63 28.92
C PRO A 240 -17.21 10.90 28.07
N VAL A 241 -16.46 11.01 26.96
CA VAL A 241 -16.56 12.16 26.04
C VAL A 241 -17.96 12.26 25.41
N LEU A 242 -18.66 11.12 25.27
CA LEU A 242 -20.03 11.09 24.75
C LEU A 242 -21.07 11.59 25.76
N ASP A 243 -20.72 11.77 27.04
CA ASP A 243 -21.63 12.33 28.06
C ASP A 243 -21.82 13.85 27.88
N ASP A 244 -20.82 14.53 27.30
CA ASP A 244 -20.84 15.96 27.02
C ASP A 244 -21.61 16.32 25.73
N VAL A 245 -21.94 15.31 24.91
CA VAL A 245 -22.65 15.48 23.64
C VAL A 245 -24.15 15.54 23.88
N GLN A 246 -24.68 16.75 24.04
CA GLN A 246 -26.11 17.00 24.24
C GLN A 246 -26.82 17.19 22.90
N LEU A 247 -27.59 16.18 22.49
CA LEU A 247 -28.41 16.17 21.27
C LEU A 247 -29.83 15.73 21.59
N GLU A 248 -30.77 15.98 20.68
CA GLU A 248 -32.20 15.68 20.87
C GLU A 248 -32.68 14.54 19.95
N SER A 249 -33.78 13.89 20.34
CA SER A 249 -34.49 12.85 19.56
C SER A 249 -33.58 11.80 18.88
N ASP A 250 -33.45 11.86 17.56
CA ASP A 250 -32.81 10.84 16.73
C ASP A 250 -31.29 10.96 16.78
N GLU A 251 -30.77 12.18 16.92
CA GLU A 251 -29.35 12.43 17.12
C GLU A 251 -28.86 11.86 18.46
N ALA A 252 -29.68 11.99 19.52
CA ALA A 252 -29.41 11.33 20.80
C ALA A 252 -29.42 9.79 20.68
N THR A 253 -30.24 9.24 19.78
CA THR A 253 -30.23 7.81 19.46
C THR A 253 -28.92 7.41 18.79
N GLY A 254 -28.40 8.22 17.87
CA GLY A 254 -27.09 8.03 17.24
C GLY A 254 -25.95 7.94 18.26
N VAL A 255 -25.92 8.83 19.24
CA VAL A 255 -24.91 8.80 20.32
C VAL A 255 -24.99 7.50 21.13
N ARG A 256 -26.21 7.01 21.43
CA ARG A 256 -26.40 5.72 22.12
C ARG A 256 -25.90 4.53 21.29
N ILE A 257 -26.11 4.55 19.98
CA ILE A 257 -25.61 3.51 19.07
C ILE A 257 -24.08 3.50 19.10
N LEU A 258 -23.45 4.67 18.96
CA LEU A 258 -22.00 4.80 18.99
C LEU A 258 -21.42 4.31 20.33
N ARG A 259 -22.02 4.73 21.45
CA ARG A 259 -21.61 4.30 22.80
C ARG A 259 -21.59 2.77 22.92
N ARG A 260 -22.65 2.10 22.46
CA ARG A 260 -22.73 0.64 22.48
C ARG A 260 -21.71 -0.01 21.55
N ALA A 261 -21.48 0.57 20.37
CA ALA A 261 -20.55 0.04 19.38
C ALA A 261 -19.09 0.09 19.87
N LEU A 262 -18.71 1.15 20.60
CA LEU A 262 -17.36 1.30 21.16
C LEU A 262 -16.99 0.20 22.19
N GLU A 263 -17.98 -0.45 22.81
CA GLU A 263 -17.76 -1.58 23.72
C GLU A 263 -17.55 -2.92 23.00
N GLU A 264 -17.97 -3.04 21.73
CA GLU A 264 -17.94 -4.32 21.00
C GLU A 264 -16.53 -4.89 20.81
N PRO A 265 -15.48 -4.11 20.49
CA PRO A 265 -14.13 -4.66 20.32
C PRO A 265 -13.65 -5.43 21.56
N MET A 266 -13.76 -4.83 22.75
CA MET A 266 -13.39 -5.49 24.01
C MET A 266 -14.29 -6.69 24.30
N ARG A 267 -15.61 -6.56 24.10
CA ARG A 267 -16.58 -7.65 24.29
C ARG A 267 -16.24 -8.87 23.42
N ARG A 268 -15.81 -8.63 22.17
CA ARG A 268 -15.42 -9.69 21.23
C ARG A 268 -14.10 -10.34 21.63
N ILE A 269 -13.10 -9.56 22.02
CA ILE A 269 -11.81 -10.07 22.49
C ILE A 269 -12.01 -10.97 23.73
N ALA A 270 -12.77 -10.50 24.72
CA ALA A 270 -13.08 -11.27 25.93
C ALA A 270 -13.87 -12.55 25.63
N ALA A 271 -14.89 -12.47 24.75
CA ALA A 271 -15.67 -13.64 24.35
C ALA A 271 -14.83 -14.71 23.64
N ASN A 272 -13.90 -14.29 22.77
CA ASN A 272 -12.97 -15.20 22.09
C ASN A 272 -11.98 -15.87 23.08
N ALA A 273 -11.68 -15.21 24.19
CA ALA A 273 -10.91 -15.77 25.30
C ALA A 273 -11.75 -16.64 26.27
N GLY A 274 -13.06 -16.80 26.03
CA GLY A 274 -13.96 -17.60 26.85
C GLY A 274 -14.52 -16.89 28.09
N ALA A 275 -14.34 -15.57 28.21
CA ALA A 275 -14.89 -14.75 29.29
C ALA A 275 -16.21 -14.07 28.88
N ASP A 276 -17.02 -13.66 29.86
CA ASP A 276 -18.24 -12.87 29.58
C ASP A 276 -17.85 -11.41 29.28
N GLY A 277 -17.87 -11.05 27.99
CA GLY A 277 -17.47 -9.72 27.56
C GLY A 277 -18.30 -8.57 28.14
N SER A 278 -19.54 -8.79 28.60
CA SER A 278 -20.33 -7.74 29.25
C SER A 278 -19.87 -7.48 30.68
N VAL A 279 -19.41 -8.53 31.37
CA VAL A 279 -18.78 -8.41 32.69
C VAL A 279 -17.44 -7.70 32.56
N ILE A 280 -16.58 -8.13 31.63
CA ILE A 280 -15.27 -7.54 31.41
C ILE A 280 -15.39 -6.05 31.07
N VAL A 281 -16.25 -5.67 30.12
CA VAL A 281 -16.46 -4.25 29.76
C VAL A 281 -16.86 -3.42 30.97
N ARG A 282 -17.78 -3.93 31.80
CA ARG A 282 -18.24 -3.21 33.00
C ARG A 282 -17.12 -3.07 34.03
N GLU A 283 -16.32 -4.11 34.23
CA GLU A 283 -15.19 -4.08 35.16
C GLU A 283 -14.15 -3.06 34.70
N VAL A 284 -13.74 -3.09 33.42
CA VAL A 284 -12.78 -2.12 32.87
C VAL A 284 -13.30 -0.67 32.91
N GLN A 285 -14.59 -0.44 32.67
CA GLN A 285 -15.21 0.89 32.82
C GLN A 285 -15.03 1.49 34.24
N GLY A 286 -14.87 0.65 35.26
CA GLY A 286 -14.64 1.07 36.64
C GLY A 286 -13.16 1.24 37.03
N LEU A 287 -12.22 0.88 36.15
CA LEU A 287 -10.78 0.96 36.40
C LEU A 287 -10.19 2.34 36.06
N THR A 288 -8.92 2.54 36.41
CA THR A 288 -8.19 3.75 36.04
C THR A 288 -7.95 3.78 34.53
N LYS A 289 -7.92 4.98 33.94
CA LYS A 289 -7.60 5.13 32.51
C LYS A 289 -6.25 4.49 32.21
N GLY A 290 -6.26 3.50 31.31
CA GLY A 290 -5.07 2.77 30.88
C GLY A 290 -5.00 1.35 31.46
N GLU A 291 -5.73 1.09 32.53
CA GLU A 291 -5.94 -0.27 33.03
C GLU A 291 -7.00 -1.00 32.22
N GLY A 292 -6.82 -2.31 32.02
CA GLY A 292 -7.70 -3.13 31.21
C GLY A 292 -7.57 -4.61 31.52
N TYR A 293 -8.16 -5.42 30.64
CA TYR A 293 -8.18 -6.87 30.75
C TYR A 293 -7.21 -7.50 29.74
N ASP A 294 -6.24 -8.25 30.23
CA ASP A 294 -5.39 -9.09 29.39
C ASP A 294 -6.12 -10.40 29.08
N ALA A 295 -6.59 -10.53 27.85
CA ALA A 295 -7.33 -11.70 27.40
C ALA A 295 -6.48 -12.98 27.26
N ALA A 296 -5.15 -12.88 27.26
CA ALA A 296 -4.27 -14.03 27.20
C ALA A 296 -4.03 -14.65 28.58
N THR A 297 -3.96 -13.84 29.63
CA THR A 297 -3.71 -14.27 31.02
C THR A 297 -4.98 -14.35 31.87
N GLY A 298 -5.97 -13.52 31.57
CA GLY A 298 -7.20 -13.35 32.34
C GLY A 298 -7.09 -12.33 33.48
N ASP A 299 -5.99 -11.59 33.56
CA ASP A 299 -5.72 -10.63 34.63
C ASP A 299 -6.05 -9.19 34.22
N TYR A 300 -6.22 -8.33 35.23
CA TYR A 300 -6.40 -6.88 35.07
C TYR A 300 -5.13 -6.12 35.45
N GLY A 301 -4.80 -5.06 34.70
CA GLY A 301 -3.65 -4.22 35.00
C GLY A 301 -3.42 -3.13 33.96
N ASP A 302 -2.34 -2.37 34.12
CA ASP A 302 -1.93 -1.35 33.14
C ASP A 302 -1.54 -2.02 31.81
N MET A 303 -2.27 -1.67 30.75
CA MET A 303 -2.10 -2.30 29.44
C MET A 303 -0.79 -1.93 28.77
N VAL A 304 -0.26 -0.73 29.04
CA VAL A 304 1.00 -0.27 28.47
C VAL A 304 2.17 -0.98 29.15
N GLU A 305 2.14 -1.11 30.48
CA GLU A 305 3.12 -1.88 31.24
C GLU A 305 3.09 -3.38 30.87
N ALA A 306 1.90 -3.92 30.60
CA ALA A 306 1.72 -5.28 30.10
C ALA A 306 2.15 -5.46 28.63
N GLY A 307 2.47 -4.37 27.91
CA GLY A 307 2.85 -4.40 26.49
C GLY A 307 1.70 -4.62 25.51
N ILE A 308 0.45 -4.50 25.98
CA ILE A 308 -0.76 -4.61 25.17
C ILE A 308 -1.14 -3.22 24.67
N ILE A 309 -0.55 -2.86 23.53
CA ILE A 309 -0.64 -1.53 22.92
C ILE A 309 -1.14 -1.63 21.48
N ASP A 310 -1.95 -0.65 21.08
CA ASP A 310 -2.43 -0.50 19.71
C ASP A 310 -1.93 0.84 19.11
N PRO A 311 -1.61 0.91 17.81
CA PRO A 311 -1.31 2.18 17.15
C PRO A 311 -2.53 3.11 17.15
N ALA A 312 -2.37 4.35 17.61
CA ALA A 312 -3.47 5.31 17.72
C ALA A 312 -4.18 5.55 16.37
N LYS A 313 -3.39 5.61 15.29
CA LYS A 313 -3.88 5.75 13.91
C LYS A 313 -4.86 4.63 13.52
N VAL A 314 -4.56 3.39 13.91
CA VAL A 314 -5.38 2.22 13.56
C VAL A 314 -6.69 2.25 14.33
N THR A 315 -6.65 2.51 15.64
CA THR A 315 -7.85 2.64 16.48
C THR A 315 -8.80 3.73 15.96
N LYS A 316 -8.25 4.90 15.59
CA LYS A 316 -9.01 6.02 15.02
C LYS A 316 -9.59 5.67 13.65
N ALA A 317 -8.77 5.21 12.72
CA ALA A 317 -9.20 4.89 11.35
C ALA A 317 -10.25 3.77 11.32
N ALA A 318 -10.13 2.76 12.19
CA ALA A 318 -11.14 1.71 12.32
C ALA A 318 -12.51 2.28 12.71
N LEU A 319 -12.54 3.21 13.68
CA LEU A 319 -13.78 3.85 14.11
C LEU A 319 -14.37 4.76 13.03
N GLU A 320 -13.55 5.64 12.43
CA GLU A 320 -14.00 6.58 11.39
C GLU A 320 -14.60 5.84 10.18
N ASN A 321 -13.91 4.79 9.71
CA ASN A 321 -14.40 3.98 8.59
C ASN A 321 -15.67 3.21 8.95
N ALA A 322 -15.75 2.63 10.15
CA ALA A 322 -16.94 1.92 10.61
C ALA A 322 -18.16 2.86 10.67
N VAL A 323 -17.99 4.07 11.23
CA VAL A 323 -19.05 5.09 11.31
C VAL A 323 -19.45 5.56 9.91
N SER A 324 -18.49 5.78 9.02
CA SER A 324 -18.74 6.21 7.63
C SER A 324 -19.64 5.23 6.88
N ILE A 325 -19.29 3.93 6.91
CA ILE A 325 -20.08 2.89 6.24
C ILE A 325 -21.43 2.68 6.95
N ALA A 326 -21.45 2.61 8.29
CA ALA A 326 -22.70 2.44 9.03
C ALA A 326 -23.69 3.58 8.77
N GLY A 327 -23.22 4.83 8.71
CA GLY A 327 -24.07 5.98 8.38
C GLY A 327 -24.65 5.90 6.97
N MET A 328 -23.86 5.46 5.99
CA MET A 328 -24.34 5.22 4.62
C MET A 328 -25.41 4.12 4.58
N VAL A 329 -25.20 3.01 5.29
CA VAL A 329 -26.15 1.89 5.35
C VAL A 329 -27.45 2.29 6.05
N LEU A 330 -27.38 3.00 7.18
CA LEU A 330 -28.56 3.42 7.95
C LEU A 330 -29.44 4.42 7.19
N THR A 331 -28.86 5.19 6.26
CA THR A 331 -29.57 6.16 5.42
C THR A 331 -30.03 5.57 4.07
N THR A 332 -29.70 4.30 3.81
CA THR A 332 -30.08 3.61 2.56
C THR A 332 -31.57 3.28 2.56
N ASN A 333 -32.37 4.04 1.81
CA ASN A 333 -33.80 3.80 1.68
C ASN A 333 -34.17 2.84 0.53
N CYS A 334 -33.30 2.71 -0.48
CA CYS A 334 -33.53 1.87 -1.65
C CYS A 334 -32.19 1.28 -2.13
N LEU A 335 -32.22 0.03 -2.57
CA LEU A 335 -31.09 -0.66 -3.19
C LEU A 335 -31.54 -1.15 -4.57
N VAL A 336 -30.85 -0.70 -5.62
CA VAL A 336 -31.05 -1.21 -6.98
C VAL A 336 -29.95 -2.23 -7.24
N THR A 337 -30.32 -3.48 -7.49
CA THR A 337 -29.40 -4.56 -7.79
C THR A 337 -29.70 -5.12 -9.16
N ASP A 338 -28.71 -5.75 -9.78
CA ASP A 338 -28.96 -6.59 -10.94
C ASP A 338 -29.95 -7.70 -10.56
N LYS A 339 -30.82 -8.07 -11.49
CA LYS A 339 -31.69 -9.24 -11.32
C LYS A 339 -30.77 -10.46 -11.18
N PRO A 340 -30.93 -11.29 -10.12
CA PRO A 340 -30.17 -12.53 -10.01
C PRO A 340 -30.29 -13.34 -11.30
N GLU A 341 -29.16 -13.77 -11.86
CA GLU A 341 -29.17 -14.63 -13.03
C GLU A 341 -29.58 -16.06 -12.61
N GLY A 342 -30.88 -16.38 -12.78
CA GLY A 342 -31.49 -17.71 -12.62
C GLY A 342 -32.46 -17.81 -11.43
N ASP A 343 -33.78 -17.81 -11.64
CA ASP A 343 -34.60 -19.01 -11.93
C ASP A 343 -35.12 -19.16 -13.38
N ASP A 344 -35.12 -18.10 -14.18
CA ASP A 344 -35.72 -18.13 -15.53
C ASP A 344 -34.87 -18.93 -16.54
N ALA A 345 -33.54 -18.98 -16.39
CA ALA A 345 -32.66 -19.70 -17.31
C ALA A 345 -32.73 -21.23 -17.13
N ALA A 346 -32.88 -21.71 -15.89
CA ALA A 346 -33.06 -23.12 -15.59
C ALA A 346 -34.46 -23.61 -15.99
N ALA A 347 -35.50 -22.79 -15.77
CA ALA A 347 -36.86 -23.06 -16.22
C ALA A 347 -36.99 -23.05 -17.76
N ALA A 348 -36.32 -22.11 -18.44
CA ALA A 348 -36.29 -22.05 -19.91
C ALA A 348 -35.52 -23.23 -20.53
N ALA A 349 -34.41 -23.67 -19.92
CA ALA A 349 -33.67 -24.85 -20.36
C ALA A 349 -34.46 -26.15 -20.16
N ALA A 350 -35.20 -26.29 -19.05
CA ALA A 350 -36.07 -27.44 -18.79
C ALA A 350 -37.30 -27.48 -19.74
N ALA A 351 -37.88 -26.32 -20.04
CA ALA A 351 -39.00 -26.22 -21.00
C ALA A 351 -38.56 -26.52 -22.45
N ALA A 352 -37.36 -26.09 -22.85
CA ALA A 352 -36.80 -26.39 -24.18
C ALA A 352 -36.48 -27.89 -24.36
N ALA A 353 -36.01 -28.57 -23.31
CA ALA A 353 -35.74 -30.01 -23.36
C ALA A 353 -37.04 -30.83 -23.50
N ALA A 354 -38.12 -30.45 -22.81
CA ALA A 354 -39.42 -31.14 -22.89
C ALA A 354 -40.12 -30.97 -24.25
N ALA A 355 -39.90 -29.84 -24.94
CA ALA A 355 -40.44 -29.58 -26.29
C ALA A 355 -39.71 -30.35 -27.40
N SER A 356 -38.52 -30.91 -27.12
CA SER A 356 -37.74 -31.70 -28.08
C SER A 356 -38.03 -33.21 -28.03
N MET A 357 -38.86 -33.66 -27.09
CA MET A 357 -39.23 -35.07 -26.89
C MET A 357 -40.65 -35.43 -27.40
N TYR A 358 -41.33 -34.52 -28.08
CA TYR A 358 -42.63 -34.78 -28.73
C TYR A 358 -42.60 -34.53 -30.23
#